data_AF-A0A7S3KVD3-F1
#
_entry.id   AF-A0A7S3KVD3-F1
#
_cell.length_a   1.000
_cell.length_b   1.000
_cell.length_c   1.000
_cell.angle_alpha   90.00
_cell.angle_beta   90.00
_cell.angle_gamma   90.00
#
_symmetry.space_group_name_H-M   'P 1'
#
loop_
_entity.id
_entity.type
_entity.pdbx_description
1 polymer ?
#
loop_
_entity_poly.entity_id
_entity_poly.type
_entity_poly.pdbx_seq_one_letter_code
_entity_poly.pdbx_strand_id
1 'polypeptide(L)'
;MNEINASRRLKEAASHKAEAEKTKQVKAAEAEAEARYLSGLGVARQRKAIVSGLQSSVAEFSSEVEGATPKDVMDILLLSQYFDTLSSVGANQLFLEHDPATVTNLQKSVGQSFSTKIGKDK
;
A
#
# COMPACT_ATOMS: atom_id res chain seq x y z
N MET A 1 -49.12 -41.74 -13.30
CA MET A 1 -48.43 -40.43 -13.23
C MET A 1 -47.67 -40.31 -11.92
N ASN A 2 -46.44 -40.84 -11.80
CA ASN A 2 -45.69 -40.78 -10.53
C ASN A 2 -44.19 -40.48 -10.72
N GLU A 3 -43.46 -41.18 -11.60
CA GLU A 3 -42.01 -40.94 -11.71
C GLU A 3 -41.60 -39.86 -12.73
N ILE A 4 -42.28 -39.77 -13.88
CA ILE A 4 -41.90 -38.82 -14.95
C ILE A 4 -42.04 -37.35 -14.50
N ASN A 5 -43.12 -37.03 -13.78
CA ASN A 5 -43.34 -35.68 -13.26
C ASN A 5 -42.38 -35.34 -12.12
N ALA A 6 -42.04 -36.31 -11.26
CA ALA A 6 -41.06 -36.14 -10.21
C ALA A 6 -39.66 -35.88 -10.82
N SER A 7 -39.24 -36.68 -11.79
CA SER A 7 -37.96 -36.50 -12.50
C SER A 7 -37.87 -35.17 -13.23
N ARG A 8 -38.95 -34.69 -13.85
CA ARG A 8 -38.97 -33.38 -14.50
C ARG A 8 -38.79 -32.24 -13.49
N ARG A 9 -39.51 -32.27 -12.36
CA ARG A 9 -39.36 -31.26 -11.29
C ARG A 9 -38.00 -31.31 -10.62
N LEU A 10 -37.43 -32.50 -10.43
CA LEU A 10 -36.07 -32.67 -9.89
C LEU A 10 -35.03 -32.08 -10.84
N LYS A 11 -35.17 -32.29 -12.16
CA LYS A 11 -34.28 -31.70 -13.16
C LYS A 11 -34.37 -30.17 -13.19
N GLU A 12 -35.59 -29.62 -13.14
CA GLU A 12 -35.82 -28.17 -13.05
C GLU A 12 -35.23 -27.58 -11.77
N ALA A 13 -35.47 -28.20 -10.61
CA ALA A 13 -34.92 -27.77 -9.33
C ALA A 13 -33.38 -27.84 -9.30
N ALA A 14 -32.79 -28.89 -9.88
CA ALA A 14 -31.34 -29.01 -10.00
C ALA A 14 -30.74 -27.92 -10.91
N SER A 15 -31.40 -27.60 -12.03
CA SER A 15 -30.99 -26.51 -12.92
C SER A 15 -31.03 -25.16 -12.22
N HIS A 16 -32.13 -24.84 -11.53
CA HIS A 16 -32.26 -23.60 -10.76
C HIS A 16 -31.25 -23.52 -9.62
N LYS A 17 -30.97 -24.63 -8.93
CA LYS A 17 -29.96 -24.67 -7.87
C LYS A 17 -28.55 -24.44 -8.42
N ALA A 18 -28.22 -25.02 -9.57
CA ALA A 18 -26.92 -24.81 -10.21
C ALA A 18 -26.74 -23.36 -10.67
N GLU A 19 -27.79 -22.75 -11.23
CA GLU A 19 -27.78 -21.37 -11.66
C GLU A 19 -27.70 -20.38 -10.49
N ALA A 20 -28.36 -20.69 -9.37
CA ALA A 20 -28.26 -19.92 -8.14
C ALA A 20 -26.84 -19.98 -7.56
N GLU A 21 -26.20 -21.15 -7.51
CA GLU A 21 -24.82 -21.29 -7.04
C GLU A 21 -23.81 -20.57 -7.94
N LYS A 22 -24.00 -20.66 -9.27
CA LYS A 22 -23.18 -19.88 -10.23
C LYS A 22 -23.31 -18.38 -9.95
N THR A 23 -24.54 -17.89 -9.81
CA THR A 23 -24.80 -16.46 -9.55
C THR A 23 -24.17 -16.03 -8.22
N LYS A 24 -24.30 -16.85 -7.18
CA LYS A 24 -23.70 -16.60 -5.86
C LYS A 24 -22.17 -16.51 -5.94
N GLN A 25 -21.52 -17.43 -6.66
CA GLN A 25 -20.06 -17.39 -6.84
C GLN A 25 -19.60 -16.16 -7.61
N VAL A 26 -20.28 -15.81 -8.71
CA VAL A 26 -19.93 -14.61 -9.49
C VAL A 26 -20.10 -13.36 -8.65
N LYS A 27 -21.21 -13.24 -7.91
CA LYS A 27 -21.45 -12.08 -7.04
C LYS A 27 -20.46 -11.98 -5.89
N ALA A 28 -20.03 -13.11 -5.33
CA ALA A 28 -18.98 -13.13 -4.31
C ALA A 28 -17.64 -12.63 -4.89
N ALA A 29 -17.26 -13.10 -6.08
CA ALA A 29 -16.04 -12.67 -6.75
C ALA A 29 -16.06 -11.18 -7.13
N GLU A 30 -17.19 -10.67 -7.63
CA GLU A 30 -17.39 -9.25 -7.92
C GLU A 30 -17.26 -8.40 -6.65
N ALA A 31 -17.87 -8.84 -5.54
CA ALA A 31 -17.79 -8.15 -4.26
C ALA A 31 -16.35 -8.13 -3.71
N GLU A 32 -15.60 -9.23 -3.84
CA GLU A 32 -14.20 -9.28 -3.43
C GLU A 32 -13.32 -8.35 -4.27
N ALA A 33 -13.53 -8.32 -5.59
CA ALA A 33 -12.82 -7.42 -6.49
C ALA A 33 -13.09 -5.95 -6.15
N GLU A 34 -14.35 -5.58 -5.91
CA GLU A 34 -14.74 -4.23 -5.53
C GLU A 34 -14.16 -3.85 -4.16
N ALA A 35 -14.19 -4.76 -3.18
CA ALA A 35 -13.60 -4.53 -1.87
C ALA A 35 -12.09 -4.25 -1.97
N ARG A 36 -11.36 -5.01 -2.79
CA ARG A 36 -9.92 -4.78 -3.05
C ARG A 36 -9.68 -3.45 -3.76
N TYR A 37 -10.51 -3.11 -4.74
CA TYR A 37 -10.42 -1.83 -5.44
C TYR A 37 -10.61 -0.64 -4.49
N LEU A 38 -11.68 -0.65 -3.70
CA LEU A 38 -11.98 0.39 -2.71
C LEU A 38 -10.90 0.49 -1.64
N SER A 39 -10.37 -0.64 -1.17
CA SER A 39 -9.23 -0.68 -0.24
C SER A 39 -7.99 -0.01 -0.85
N GLY A 40 -7.63 -0.37 -2.08
CA GLY A 40 -6.52 0.24 -2.81
C GLY A 40 -6.71 1.75 -3.00
N LEU A 41 -7.92 2.18 -3.35
CA LEU A 41 -8.28 3.59 -3.48
C LEU A 41 -8.16 4.33 -2.14
N GLY A 42 -8.59 3.71 -1.04
CA GLY A 42 -8.46 4.24 0.32
C GLY A 42 -6.99 4.47 0.70
N VAL A 43 -6.13 3.46 0.48
CA VAL A 43 -4.69 3.56 0.72
C VAL A 43 -4.06 4.66 -0.13
N ALA A 44 -4.41 4.75 -1.41
CA ALA A 44 -3.89 5.79 -2.29
C ALA A 44 -4.30 7.20 -1.82
N ARG A 45 -5.56 7.39 -1.42
CA ARG A 45 -6.06 8.66 -0.87
C ARG A 45 -5.36 9.02 0.44
N GLN A 46 -5.18 8.05 1.34
CA GLN A 46 -4.44 8.24 2.59
C GLN A 46 -3.00 8.67 2.31
N ARG A 47 -2.28 7.97 1.41
CA ARG A 47 -0.91 8.34 1.02
C ARG A 47 -0.84 9.76 0.45
N LYS A 48 -1.80 10.15 -0.39
CA LYS A 48 -1.88 11.52 -0.92
C LYS A 48 -2.06 12.55 0.20
N ALA A 49 -2.94 12.28 1.17
CA ALA A 49 -3.16 13.16 2.31
C ALA A 49 -1.89 13.31 3.17
N ILE A 50 -1.17 12.21 3.43
CA ILE A 50 0.10 12.21 4.16
C ILE A 50 1.13 13.10 3.45
N VAL A 51 1.35 12.90 2.15
CA VAL A 51 2.32 13.68 1.38
C VAL A 51 1.95 15.17 1.35
N SER A 52 0.66 15.48 1.18
CA SER A 52 0.17 16.86 1.18
C SER A 52 0.36 17.54 2.54
N GLY A 53 0.12 16.81 3.63
CA GLY A 53 0.36 17.29 4.99
C GLY A 53 1.84 17.57 5.22
N LEU A 54 2.71 16.61 4.85
CA LEU A 54 4.16 16.75 4.99
C LEU A 54 4.71 17.94 4.20
N GLN A 55 4.23 18.15 2.97
CA GLN A 55 4.61 19.31 2.15
C GLN A 55 4.25 20.63 2.85
N SER A 56 3.06 20.69 3.46
CA SER A 56 2.59 21.88 4.18
C SER A 56 3.44 22.13 5.42
N SER A 57 3.73 21.08 6.21
CA SER A 57 4.58 21.18 7.40
C SER A 57 6.02 21.60 7.07
N VAL A 58 6.60 21.11 5.98
CA VAL A 58 7.95 21.50 5.56
C VAL A 58 7.98 22.98 5.11
N ALA A 59 6.94 23.43 4.40
CA ALA A 59 6.85 24.82 3.98
C ALA A 59 6.67 25.78 5.16
N GLU A 60 5.81 25.42 6.12
CA GLU A 60 5.59 26.18 7.36
C GLU A 60 6.88 26.28 8.18
N PHE A 61 7.55 25.16 8.44
CA PHE A 61 8.79 25.13 9.22
C PHE A 61 9.91 25.96 8.57
N SER A 62 10.07 25.87 7.25
CA SER A 62 11.06 26.67 6.51
C SER A 62 10.74 28.17 6.54
N SER A 63 9.47 28.55 6.71
CA SER A 63 9.05 29.95 6.85
C SER A 63 9.24 30.51 8.25
N GLU A 64 9.12 29.67 9.29
CA GLU A 64 9.26 30.08 10.69
C GLU A 64 10.73 30.09 11.15
N VAL A 65 11.56 29.19 10.62
CA VAL A 65 12.97 29.06 11.01
C VAL A 65 13.86 29.73 9.97
N GLU A 66 14.36 30.91 10.30
CA GLU A 66 15.21 31.71 9.42
C GLU A 66 16.52 30.96 9.09
N GLY A 67 16.74 30.69 7.80
CA GLY A 67 17.90 29.94 7.30
C GLY A 67 17.74 28.42 7.18
N ALA A 68 16.62 27.84 7.64
CA ALA A 68 16.35 26.42 7.46
C ALA A 68 15.86 26.13 6.03
N THR A 69 16.53 25.22 5.35
CA THR A 69 16.09 24.78 4.03
C THR A 69 15.09 23.62 4.16
N PRO A 70 14.19 23.43 3.18
CA PRO A 70 13.32 22.25 3.13
C PRO A 70 14.07 20.92 3.21
N LYS A 71 15.33 20.90 2.75
CA LYS A 71 16.21 19.74 2.84
C LYS A 71 16.59 19.41 4.29
N ASP A 72 16.90 20.42 5.10
CA ASP A 72 17.25 20.23 6.52
C ASP A 72 16.07 19.64 7.31
N VAL A 73 14.85 20.10 7.00
CA VAL A 73 13.62 19.57 7.62
C VAL A 73 13.41 18.11 7.25
N MET A 74 13.60 17.75 5.98
CA MET A 74 13.51 16.36 5.53
C MET A 74 14.58 15.47 6.16
N ASP A 75 15.83 15.97 6.28
CA ASP A 75 16.93 15.22 6.87
C ASP A 75 16.66 14.94 8.37
N ILE A 76 16.10 15.90 9.12
CA ILE A 76 15.66 15.72 10.52
C ILE A 76 14.50 14.72 10.63
N LEU A 77 13.49 14.82 9.76
CA LEU A 77 12.35 13.90 9.74
C LEU A 77 12.79 12.45 9.45
N LEU A 78 13.74 12.26 8.53
CA LEU A 78 14.30 10.95 8.21
C LEU A 78 15.06 10.35 9.41
N LEU A 79 15.83 11.17 10.12
CA LEU A 79 16.51 10.77 11.36
C LEU A 79 15.50 10.37 12.45
N SER A 80 14.43 11.14 12.64
CA SER A 80 13.37 10.80 13.60
C SER A 80 12.69 9.49 13.24
N GLN A 81 12.31 9.30 11.97
CA GLN A 81 11.67 8.07 11.51
C GLN A 81 12.61 6.86 11.62
N TYR A 82 13.91 7.06 11.43
CA TYR A 82 14.92 6.03 11.65
C TYR A 82 14.97 5.61 13.13
N PHE A 83 14.93 6.55 14.06
CA PHE A 83 14.86 6.21 15.50
C PHE A 83 13.54 5.55 15.89
N ASP A 84 12.41 5.99 15.33
CA ASP A 84 11.11 5.37 15.57
C ASP A 84 11.08 3.92 15.05
N THR A 85 11.65 3.66 13.87
CA THR A 85 11.76 2.29 13.33
C THR A 85 12.73 1.45 14.17
N LEU A 86 13.86 2.01 14.59
CA LEU A 86 14.80 1.33 15.48
C LEU A 86 14.17 1.01 16.85
N SER A 87 13.36 1.91 17.40
CA SER A 87 12.60 1.69 18.63
C SER A 87 11.56 0.58 18.46
N SER A 88 10.78 0.63 17.37
CA SER A 88 9.77 -0.39 17.05
C SER A 88 10.36 -1.77 16.78
N VAL A 89 11.55 -1.85 16.19
CA VAL A 89 12.23 -3.11 15.87
C VAL A 89 13.05 -3.61 17.07
N GLY A 90 13.70 -2.70 17.80
CA GLY A 90 14.42 -2.99 19.05
C GLY A 90 13.50 -3.55 20.14
N ALA A 91 12.22 -3.18 20.13
CA ALA A 91 11.19 -3.79 20.96
C ALA A 91 10.94 -5.29 20.67
N ASN A 92 11.41 -5.82 19.53
CA ASN A 92 11.22 -7.22 19.09
C ASN A 92 12.50 -8.09 19.16
N GLN A 93 13.52 -7.72 19.95
CA GLN A 93 14.70 -8.55 20.27
C GLN A 93 15.52 -9.10 19.07
N LEU A 94 15.52 -8.41 17.92
CA LEU A 94 16.46 -8.71 16.84
C LEU A 94 17.56 -7.64 16.82
N PHE A 95 18.77 -8.01 17.25
CA PHE A 95 19.96 -7.16 17.11
C PHE A 95 20.24 -6.96 15.62
N LEU A 96 19.75 -5.86 15.05
CA LEU A 96 20.23 -5.38 13.77
C LEU A 96 21.59 -4.71 14.01
N GLU A 97 22.63 -5.28 13.40
CA GLU A 97 23.95 -4.68 13.31
C GLU A 97 23.82 -3.42 12.44
N HIS A 98 23.58 -2.27 13.08
CA HIS A 98 23.48 -0.98 12.42
C HIS A 98 24.84 -0.28 12.45
N ASP A 99 25.34 0.07 11.27
CA ASP A 99 26.44 1.00 11.08
C ASP A 99 25.86 2.27 10.43
N PRO A 100 26.09 3.48 10.97
CA PRO A 100 25.72 4.74 10.33
C PRO A 100 26.15 4.87 8.85
N ALA A 101 27.19 4.16 8.43
CA ALA A 101 27.62 4.09 7.04
C ALA A 101 26.57 3.46 6.10
N THR A 102 25.69 2.58 6.62
CA THR A 102 24.63 1.93 5.83
C THR A 102 23.63 2.94 5.25
N VAL A 103 23.32 4.01 5.99
CA VAL A 103 22.43 5.09 5.54
C VAL A 103 23.05 5.83 4.35
N THR A 104 24.36 6.12 4.41
CA THR A 104 25.07 6.77 3.29
C THR A 104 25.16 5.87 2.05
N ASN A 105 25.25 4.56 2.23
CA ASN A 105 25.25 3.60 1.12
C ASN A 105 23.86 3.46 0.49
N LEU A 106 22.80 3.42 1.30
CA LEU A 106 21.43 3.42 0.80
C LEU A 106 21.13 4.67 -0.02
N GLN A 107 21.56 5.84 0.45
CA GLN A 107 21.42 7.11 -0.28
C GLN A 107 22.10 7.06 -1.65
N LYS A 108 23.33 6.51 -1.73
CA LYS A 108 24.07 6.35 -2.99
C LYS A 108 23.37 5.38 -3.94
N SER A 109 22.92 4.23 -3.46
CA SER A 109 22.26 3.22 -4.31
C SER A 109 20.92 3.68 -4.86
N VAL A 110 20.12 4.41 -4.07
CA VAL A 110 18.87 5.01 -4.54
C VAL A 110 19.17 6.09 -5.57
N GLY A 111 20.13 6.99 -5.31
CA GLY A 111 20.53 8.03 -6.27
C GLY A 111 21.03 7.47 -7.61
N GLN A 112 21.86 6.42 -7.58
CA GLN A 112 22.34 5.75 -8.80
C GLN A 112 21.23 5.05 -9.59
N SER A 113 20.25 4.47 -8.90
CA SER A 113 19.09 3.81 -9.53
C SER A 113 18.18 4.81 -10.25
N PHE A 114 18.07 6.03 -9.73
CA PHE A 114 17.37 7.13 -10.42
C PHE A 114 18.14 7.64 -11.65
N SER A 115 19.47 7.82 -11.54
CA SER A 115 20.29 8.28 -12.68
C SER A 115 20.38 7.27 -13.82
N THR A 116 20.40 5.97 -13.51
CA THR A 116 20.52 4.91 -14.53
C THR A 116 19.24 4.78 -15.38
N LYS A 117 18.06 5.13 -14.84
CA LYS A 117 16.80 5.12 -15.60
C LYS A 117 16.61 6.36 -16.49
N ILE A 118 17.31 7.46 -16.24
CA ILE A 118 17.20 8.69 -17.05
C ILE A 118 18.15 8.67 -18.27
N GLY A 119 19.17 7.81 -18.26
CA GLY A 119 20.18 7.73 -19.33
C GLY A 119 19.97 6.70 -20.43
N LYS A 120 18.84 5.98 -20.48
CA LYS A 120 18.64 4.85 -21.43
C LYS A 120 17.58 5.05 -22.51
N ASP A 121 16.95 6.22 -22.59
CA ASP A 121 15.99 6.58 -23.64
C ASP A 121 16.46 7.77 -24.51
N LYS A 122 17.71 7.70 -24.99
CA LYS A 122 18.15 8.48 -26.16
C LYS A 122 19.00 7.63 -27.08
#